data_AF-A0A3C1TD69-F1
#
_entry.id   AF-A0A3C1TD69-F1
#
_cell.length_a   1.000
_cell.length_b   1.000
_cell.length_c   1.000
_cell.angle_alpha   90.00
_cell.angle_beta   90.00
_cell.angle_gamma   90.00
#
_symmetry.space_group_name_H-M   'P 1'
#
loop_
_entity.id
_entity.type
_entity.pdbx_description
1 polymer ?
#
loop_
_entity_poly.entity_id
_entity_poly.type
_entity_poly.pdbx_seq_one_letter_code
_entity_poly.pdbx_strand_id
1 'polypeptide(L)'
;MPGRQWVSHENDLSKYSLKRITEEIKVTNVLLEAVDGKKSRTFAYTCGDAKVGTQFFMDGLKGELMAARGVRGEMHPVDQIDLYYTDGYIVNNDSGEKMTSLVKKALETKTLLIFVFHGVGGEHSLDVSLAAHRELVHFLKQNEKDIWVAPLVDIADFLKQQKH
;
A
#
# COMPACT_ATOMS: atom_id res chain seq x y z
N MET A 1 20.79 0.27 7.04
CA MET A 1 20.57 1.34 6.02
C MET A 1 20.50 2.73 6.70
N PRO A 2 20.79 3.86 6.02
CA PRO A 2 20.57 5.19 6.60
C PRO A 2 19.12 5.37 7.11
N GLY A 3 18.94 6.02 8.25
CA GLY A 3 17.62 6.28 8.85
C GLY A 3 16.92 5.08 9.50
N ARG A 4 17.57 3.90 9.59
CA ARG A 4 16.98 2.66 10.11
C ARG A 4 17.71 2.06 11.31
N GLN A 5 18.32 2.91 12.15
CA GLN A 5 19.14 2.43 13.28
C GLN A 5 18.32 1.79 14.41
N TRP A 6 17.00 1.96 14.38
CA TRP A 6 16.05 1.33 15.29
C TRP A 6 15.66 -0.10 14.86
N VAL A 7 16.00 -0.52 13.63
CA VAL A 7 15.70 -1.87 13.13
C VAL A 7 16.70 -2.86 13.72
N SER A 8 16.23 -4.01 14.20
CA SER A 8 17.12 -5.05 14.74
C SER A 8 18.02 -5.63 13.64
N HIS A 9 19.15 -6.21 14.03
CA HIS A 9 20.12 -6.76 13.10
C HIS A 9 19.51 -7.85 12.19
N GLU A 10 18.59 -8.66 12.72
CA GLU A 10 17.91 -9.75 12.00
C GLU A 10 16.95 -9.25 10.92
N ASN A 11 16.47 -8.01 11.06
CA ASN A 11 15.50 -7.34 10.19
C ASN A 11 16.14 -6.25 9.31
N ASP A 12 17.45 -6.01 9.42
CA ASP A 12 18.14 -5.02 8.60
C ASP A 12 18.22 -5.51 7.15
N LEU A 13 17.37 -4.93 6.30
CA LEU A 13 17.30 -5.23 4.87
C LEU A 13 18.66 -5.09 4.16
N SER A 14 19.58 -4.26 4.66
CA SER A 14 20.93 -4.15 4.07
C SER A 14 21.80 -5.40 4.29
N LYS A 15 21.38 -6.31 5.16
CA LYS A 15 22.02 -7.61 5.39
C LYS A 15 21.31 -8.76 4.67
N TYR A 16 20.20 -8.48 3.99
CA TYR A 16 19.43 -9.52 3.31
C TYR A 16 20.07 -9.85 1.96
N SER A 17 19.87 -11.08 1.51
CA SER A 17 20.06 -11.45 0.11
C SER A 17 18.72 -11.35 -0.62
N LEU A 18 18.75 -11.18 -1.96
CA LEU A 18 17.52 -11.22 -2.77
C LEU A 18 16.75 -12.53 -2.57
N LYS A 19 17.49 -13.66 -2.46
CA LYS A 19 16.90 -14.96 -2.21
C LYS A 19 16.17 -15.00 -0.86
N ARG A 20 16.80 -14.50 0.21
CA ARG A 20 16.20 -14.50 1.55
C ARG A 20 14.85 -13.76 1.60
N ILE A 21 14.81 -12.52 1.13
CA ILE A 21 13.56 -11.73 1.17
C ILE A 21 12.44 -12.38 0.35
N THR A 22 12.77 -12.91 -0.83
CA THR A 22 11.76 -13.52 -1.71
C THR A 22 11.24 -14.85 -1.14
N GLU A 23 12.09 -15.67 -0.52
CA GLU A 23 11.67 -16.90 0.17
C GLU A 23 10.83 -16.60 1.42
N GLU A 24 11.22 -15.63 2.24
CA GLU A 24 10.44 -15.23 3.42
C GLU A 24 9.04 -14.74 3.03
N ILE A 25 8.91 -13.95 1.96
CA ILE A 25 7.62 -13.49 1.44
C ILE A 25 6.76 -14.69 0.98
N LYS A 26 7.34 -15.64 0.23
CA LYS A 26 6.62 -16.83 -0.26
C LYS A 26 6.14 -17.72 0.89
N VAL A 27 7.02 -18.00 1.86
CA VAL A 27 6.67 -18.79 3.05
C VAL A 27 5.58 -18.10 3.85
N THR A 28 5.66 -16.78 4.03
CA THR A 28 4.62 -16.00 4.70
C THR A 28 3.29 -16.09 3.96
N ASN A 29 3.29 -16.04 2.63
CA ASN A 29 2.06 -16.17 1.84
C ASN A 29 1.40 -17.54 2.04
N VAL A 30 2.19 -18.63 2.01
CA VAL A 30 1.71 -20.00 2.29
C VAL A 30 1.15 -20.12 3.71
N LEU A 31 1.85 -19.56 4.71
CA LEU A 31 1.37 -19.55 6.09
C LEU A 31 0.03 -18.82 6.22
N LEU A 32 -0.10 -17.65 5.61
CA LEU A 32 -1.34 -16.89 5.66
C LEU A 32 -2.49 -17.60 4.92
N GLU A 33 -2.22 -18.26 3.79
CA GLU A 33 -3.22 -19.12 3.12
C GLU A 33 -3.70 -20.24 4.05
N ALA A 34 -2.81 -20.88 4.81
CA ALA A 34 -3.21 -21.90 5.78
C ALA A 34 -4.09 -21.34 6.93
N VAL A 35 -3.96 -20.05 7.25
CA VAL A 35 -4.72 -19.38 8.32
C VAL A 35 -6.11 -18.94 7.83
N ASP A 36 -6.21 -18.32 6.66
CA ASP A 36 -7.46 -17.66 6.20
C ASP A 36 -8.03 -18.21 4.88
N GLY A 37 -7.35 -19.16 4.23
CA GLY A 37 -7.75 -19.76 2.95
C GLY A 37 -7.57 -18.86 1.71
N LYS A 38 -7.04 -17.64 1.85
CA LYS A 38 -6.88 -16.69 0.74
C LYS A 38 -5.58 -16.95 -0.02
N LYS A 39 -5.73 -17.13 -1.34
CA LYS A 39 -4.63 -17.39 -2.29
C LYS A 39 -4.06 -16.14 -2.94
N SER A 40 -4.84 -15.05 -2.95
CA SER A 40 -4.46 -13.79 -3.59
C SER A 40 -4.15 -12.74 -2.54
N ARG A 41 -2.93 -12.19 -2.58
CA ARG A 41 -2.48 -11.16 -1.64
C ARG A 41 -1.75 -10.03 -2.32
N THR A 42 -1.75 -8.89 -1.64
CA THR A 42 -0.91 -7.75 -1.96
C THR A 42 0.20 -7.61 -0.95
N PHE A 43 1.31 -7.00 -1.35
CA PHE A 43 2.43 -6.69 -0.47
C PHE A 43 2.45 -5.21 -0.08
N ALA A 44 3.07 -4.92 1.05
CA ALA A 44 3.25 -3.59 1.57
C ALA A 44 4.75 -3.37 1.81
N TYR A 45 5.39 -2.48 1.05
CA TYR A 45 6.81 -2.18 1.27
C TYR A 45 7.00 -1.53 2.65
N THR A 46 7.79 -2.19 3.51
CA THR A 46 8.14 -1.67 4.84
C THR A 46 9.00 -0.42 4.68
N CYS A 47 8.59 0.71 5.27
CA CYS A 47 9.24 2.01 5.10
C CYS A 47 9.46 2.44 3.62
N GLY A 48 8.74 1.85 2.67
CA GLY A 48 8.94 2.08 1.23
C GLY A 48 10.14 1.36 0.61
N ASP A 49 10.86 0.52 1.35
CA ASP A 49 12.03 -0.19 0.83
C ASP A 49 11.64 -1.29 -0.14
N ALA A 50 12.08 -1.11 -1.37
CA ALA A 50 11.79 -2.01 -2.48
C ALA A 50 13.01 -2.74 -3.03
N LYS A 51 14.21 -2.45 -2.51
CA LYS A 51 15.47 -2.97 -3.04
C LYS A 51 16.33 -3.63 -1.96
N VAL A 52 16.98 -4.72 -2.35
CA VAL A 52 18.11 -5.32 -1.62
C VAL A 52 19.38 -4.98 -2.40
N GLY A 53 20.25 -4.16 -1.82
CA GLY A 53 21.33 -3.52 -2.57
C GLY A 53 20.75 -2.68 -3.71
N THR A 54 21.07 -3.02 -4.96
CA THR A 54 20.56 -2.35 -6.16
C THR A 54 19.36 -3.06 -6.81
N GLN A 55 19.02 -4.27 -6.35
CA GLN A 55 18.06 -5.15 -6.99
C GLN A 55 16.64 -4.93 -6.45
N PHE A 56 15.68 -4.72 -7.34
CA PHE A 56 14.26 -4.62 -6.99
C PHE A 56 13.69 -6.01 -6.71
N PHE A 57 13.33 -6.27 -5.44
CA PHE A 57 13.04 -7.66 -5.06
C PHE A 57 11.69 -8.18 -5.55
N MET A 58 10.81 -7.30 -6.02
CA MET A 58 9.52 -7.70 -6.56
C MET A 58 9.63 -8.34 -7.95
N ASP A 59 10.78 -8.18 -8.65
CA ASP A 59 11.02 -8.89 -9.92
C ASP A 59 10.97 -10.41 -9.75
N GLY A 60 11.43 -10.95 -8.61
CA GLY A 60 11.37 -12.38 -8.29
C GLY A 60 10.02 -12.86 -7.72
N LEU A 61 9.05 -11.97 -7.58
CA LEU A 61 7.74 -12.21 -6.96
C LEU A 61 6.57 -11.92 -7.92
N LYS A 62 6.86 -11.58 -9.18
CA LYS A 62 5.81 -11.39 -10.20
C LYS A 62 5.02 -12.69 -10.36
N GLY A 63 3.71 -12.58 -10.23
CA GLY A 63 2.79 -13.73 -10.24
C GLY A 63 2.51 -14.36 -8.87
N GLU A 64 3.36 -14.12 -7.86
CA GLU A 64 3.12 -14.59 -6.48
C GLU A 64 2.20 -13.65 -5.69
N LEU A 65 2.17 -12.37 -6.10
CA LEU A 65 1.41 -11.30 -5.47
C LEU A 65 0.57 -10.56 -6.53
N MET A 66 -0.61 -10.09 -6.12
CA MET A 66 -1.52 -9.34 -6.98
C MET A 66 -1.06 -7.92 -7.25
N ALA A 67 -0.54 -7.26 -6.21
CA ALA A 67 0.05 -5.93 -6.26
C ALA A 67 0.98 -5.68 -5.06
N ALA A 68 1.74 -4.60 -5.08
CA ALA A 68 2.58 -4.16 -3.99
C ALA A 68 2.52 -2.64 -3.81
N ARG A 69 2.20 -2.20 -2.58
CA ARG A 69 1.98 -0.80 -2.24
C ARG A 69 3.24 -0.15 -1.72
N GLY A 70 3.70 0.89 -2.42
CA GLY A 70 4.78 1.79 -2.04
C GLY A 70 4.31 2.99 -1.20
N VAL A 71 5.17 3.98 -1.03
CA VAL A 71 4.90 5.15 -0.17
C VAL A 71 5.19 6.48 -0.85
N ARG A 72 5.31 6.45 -2.18
CA ARG A 72 5.45 7.66 -2.99
C ARG A 72 4.07 8.28 -3.17
N GLY A 73 3.94 9.55 -2.81
CA GLY A 73 2.68 10.30 -2.83
C GLY A 73 2.34 10.80 -4.23
N GLU A 74 2.10 9.89 -5.17
CA GLU A 74 1.65 10.18 -6.54
C GLU A 74 0.30 9.52 -6.83
N MET A 75 -0.46 10.08 -7.77
CA MET A 75 -1.72 9.50 -8.24
C MET A 75 -1.62 9.34 -9.75
N HIS A 76 -1.98 8.17 -10.25
CA HIS A 76 -1.91 7.85 -11.67
C HIS A 76 -3.26 7.36 -12.20
N PRO A 77 -3.57 7.66 -13.48
CA PRO A 77 -4.68 7.02 -14.17
C PRO A 77 -4.49 5.50 -14.24
N VAL A 78 -5.59 4.77 -14.39
CA VAL A 78 -5.61 3.30 -14.27
C VAL A 78 -4.66 2.57 -15.22
N ASP A 79 -4.42 3.11 -16.41
CA ASP A 79 -3.53 2.56 -17.43
C ASP A 79 -2.04 2.77 -17.14
N GLN A 80 -1.70 3.68 -16.22
CA GLN A 80 -0.33 4.02 -15.83
C GLN A 80 0.11 3.35 -14.52
N ILE A 81 -0.75 2.54 -13.90
CA ILE A 81 -0.45 1.88 -12.63
C ILE A 81 0.52 0.71 -12.85
N ASP A 82 1.67 0.79 -12.18
CA ASP A 82 2.54 -0.35 -11.92
C ASP A 82 2.02 -1.13 -10.71
N LEU A 83 1.46 -2.31 -10.96
CA LEU A 83 0.93 -3.17 -9.89
C LEU A 83 2.02 -3.60 -8.91
N TYR A 84 3.28 -3.66 -9.32
CA TYR A 84 4.37 -4.07 -8.44
C TYR A 84 5.01 -2.90 -7.70
N TYR A 85 4.57 -1.65 -7.94
CA TYR A 85 4.88 -0.51 -7.10
C TYR A 85 3.76 0.53 -7.20
N THR A 86 2.62 0.25 -6.57
CA THR A 86 1.50 1.21 -6.54
C THR A 86 1.81 2.33 -5.55
N ASP A 87 1.60 3.57 -5.95
CA ASP A 87 1.82 4.74 -5.12
C ASP A 87 0.91 4.79 -3.89
N GLY A 88 1.39 5.40 -2.81
CA GLY A 88 0.71 5.43 -1.52
C GLY A 88 0.95 6.75 -0.80
N TYR A 89 -0.13 7.43 -0.44
CA TYR A 89 -0.10 8.67 0.33
C TYR A 89 -0.07 8.36 1.82
N ILE A 90 1.09 8.58 2.44
CA ILE A 90 1.22 8.55 3.89
C ILE A 90 0.42 9.71 4.48
N VAL A 91 -0.46 9.39 5.43
CA VAL A 91 -1.22 10.36 6.21
C VAL A 91 -0.84 10.20 7.69
N ASN A 92 -0.25 11.25 8.26
CA ASN A 92 0.28 11.25 9.62
C ASN A 92 -0.32 12.41 10.39
N ASN A 93 -1.27 12.12 11.29
CA ASN A 93 -2.02 13.14 12.02
C ASN A 93 -2.64 14.22 11.09
N ASP A 94 -2.97 13.82 9.86
CA ASP A 94 -3.59 14.70 8.87
C ASP A 94 -5.06 14.97 9.21
N SER A 95 -5.53 16.17 8.88
CA SER A 95 -6.94 16.54 9.06
C SER A 95 -7.86 15.82 8.06
N GLY A 96 -9.14 15.70 8.41
CA GLY A 96 -10.15 15.18 7.49
C GLY A 96 -10.28 16.04 6.24
N GLU A 97 -10.16 17.37 6.37
CA GLU A 97 -10.12 18.29 5.23
C GLU A 97 -8.96 18.02 4.26
N LYS A 98 -7.74 17.76 4.78
CA LYS A 98 -6.58 17.43 3.93
C LYS A 98 -6.81 16.12 3.19
N MET A 99 -7.29 15.08 3.88
CA MET A 99 -7.56 13.78 3.26
C MET A 99 -8.69 13.87 2.22
N THR A 100 -9.79 14.56 2.50
CA THR A 100 -10.88 14.74 1.54
C THR A 100 -10.47 15.59 0.34
N SER A 101 -9.55 16.54 0.51
CA SER A 101 -8.96 17.28 -0.61
C SER A 101 -8.14 16.39 -1.55
N LEU A 102 -7.43 15.38 -1.02
CA LEU A 102 -6.78 14.36 -1.85
C LEU A 102 -7.80 13.53 -2.63
N VAL A 103 -8.92 13.14 -2.00
CA VAL A 103 -10.02 12.43 -2.68
C VAL A 103 -10.62 13.28 -3.81
N LYS A 104 -10.88 14.57 -3.57
CA LYS A 104 -11.38 15.50 -4.61
C LYS A 104 -10.41 15.60 -5.78
N LYS A 105 -9.11 15.72 -5.51
CA LYS A 105 -8.08 15.72 -6.55
C LYS A 105 -8.10 14.41 -7.36
N ALA A 106 -8.25 13.26 -6.70
CA ALA A 106 -8.34 11.97 -7.38
C ALA A 106 -9.57 11.86 -8.29
N LEU A 107 -10.73 12.37 -7.84
CA LEU A 107 -11.94 12.49 -8.65
C LEU A 107 -11.74 13.39 -9.88
N GLU A 108 -11.19 14.59 -9.68
CA GLU A 108 -10.94 15.57 -10.75
C GLU A 108 -9.99 15.02 -11.81
N THR A 109 -8.97 14.28 -11.37
CA THR A 109 -7.91 13.74 -12.25
C THR A 109 -8.18 12.31 -12.72
N LYS A 110 -9.26 11.67 -12.26
CA LYS A 110 -9.63 10.28 -12.56
C LYS A 110 -8.49 9.29 -12.29
N THR A 111 -7.89 9.40 -11.11
CA THR A 111 -6.69 8.63 -10.72
C THR A 111 -6.97 7.70 -9.54
N LEU A 112 -6.12 6.68 -9.37
CA LEU A 112 -6.13 5.84 -8.18
C LEU A 112 -5.45 6.59 -7.01
N LEU A 113 -6.13 6.62 -5.86
CA LEU A 113 -5.61 7.10 -4.59
C LEU A 113 -5.57 5.98 -3.56
N ILE A 114 -4.38 5.71 -3.01
CA ILE A 114 -4.19 4.78 -1.90
C ILE A 114 -3.72 5.57 -0.69
N PHE A 115 -4.45 5.49 0.42
CA PHE A 115 -4.02 6.03 1.70
C PHE A 115 -3.19 5.01 2.49
N VAL A 116 -2.15 5.49 3.16
CA VAL A 116 -1.32 4.71 4.08
C VAL A 116 -1.47 5.30 5.48
N PHE A 117 -2.30 4.65 6.29
CA PHE A 117 -2.49 4.97 7.71
C PHE A 117 -1.54 4.12 8.56
N HIS A 118 -0.90 4.73 9.56
CA HIS A 118 -0.20 3.99 10.62
C HIS A 118 -1.19 3.45 11.66
N GLY A 119 -2.23 4.22 11.94
CA GLY A 119 -3.31 3.89 12.86
C GLY A 119 -4.41 4.94 12.80
N VAL A 120 -5.55 4.62 13.41
CA VAL A 120 -6.71 5.51 13.52
C VAL A 120 -7.19 5.55 14.96
N GLY A 121 -7.18 6.75 15.56
CA GLY A 121 -7.67 6.99 16.92
C GLY A 121 -6.81 6.39 18.04
N GLY A 122 -5.59 5.97 17.76
CA GLY A 122 -4.62 5.56 18.79
C GLY A 122 -3.87 6.76 19.39
N GLU A 123 -2.98 6.45 20.34
CA GLU A 123 -2.19 7.45 21.09
C GLU A 123 -0.81 7.71 20.44
N HIS A 124 -0.54 7.19 19.24
CA HIS A 124 0.74 7.41 18.56
C HIS A 124 0.71 8.70 17.72
N SER A 125 1.83 9.42 17.63
CA SER A 125 1.94 10.70 16.91
C SER A 125 1.74 10.62 15.39
N LEU A 126 1.69 9.40 14.84
CA LEU A 126 1.43 9.13 13.42
C LEU A 126 -0.03 8.80 13.14
N ASP A 127 -0.83 8.58 14.20
CA ASP A 127 -2.21 8.19 14.04
C ASP A 127 -3.03 9.37 13.52
N VAL A 128 -3.93 9.06 12.59
CA VAL A 128 -4.99 9.99 12.23
C VAL A 128 -6.07 9.92 13.31
N SER A 129 -6.54 11.06 13.79
CA SER A 129 -7.57 11.08 14.82
C SER A 129 -8.86 10.39 14.35
N LEU A 130 -9.62 9.80 15.28
CA LEU A 130 -10.90 9.17 14.95
C LEU A 130 -11.88 10.15 14.29
N ALA A 131 -11.85 11.43 14.70
CA ALA A 131 -12.67 12.48 14.12
C ALA A 131 -12.28 12.77 12.66
N ALA A 132 -10.98 12.97 12.38
CA ALA A 132 -10.48 13.21 11.03
C ALA A 132 -10.75 12.03 10.09
N HIS A 133 -10.54 10.80 10.56
CA HIS A 133 -10.85 9.60 9.77
C HIS A 133 -12.36 9.48 9.51
N ARG A 134 -13.21 9.82 10.49
CA ARG A 134 -14.67 9.79 10.32
C ARG A 134 -15.15 10.80 9.27
N GLU A 135 -14.55 12.00 9.23
CA GLU A 135 -14.82 12.98 8.16
C GLU A 135 -14.52 12.41 6.77
N LEU A 136 -13.36 11.76 6.61
CA LEU A 136 -13.00 11.08 5.35
C LEU A 136 -14.02 10.01 4.97
N VAL A 137 -14.39 9.12 5.91
CA VAL A 137 -15.35 8.04 5.65
C VAL A 137 -16.73 8.59 5.26
N HIS A 138 -17.21 9.64 5.94
CA HIS A 138 -18.48 10.27 5.57
C HIS A 138 -18.42 10.88 4.17
N PHE A 139 -17.32 11.56 3.83
CA PHE A 139 -17.14 12.12 2.49
C PHE A 139 -17.15 11.00 1.42
N LEU A 140 -16.41 9.91 1.63
CA LEU A 140 -16.39 8.77 0.72
C LEU A 140 -17.79 8.16 0.54
N LYS A 141 -18.55 7.99 1.63
CA LYS A 141 -19.92 7.46 1.60
C LYS A 141 -20.88 8.37 0.84
N GLN A 142 -20.77 9.69 1.00
CA GLN A 142 -21.61 10.65 0.29
C GLN A 142 -21.36 10.67 -1.22
N ASN A 143 -20.16 10.27 -1.65
CA ASN A 143 -19.73 10.25 -3.05
C ASN A 143 -19.59 8.82 -3.61
N GLU A 144 -20.24 7.82 -2.99
CA GLU A 144 -20.08 6.41 -3.35
C GLU A 144 -20.59 6.06 -4.75
N LYS A 145 -21.36 6.94 -5.39
CA LYS A 145 -21.79 6.80 -6.78
C LYS A 145 -20.65 7.03 -7.77
N ASP A 146 -19.68 7.84 -7.39
CA ASP A 146 -18.55 8.26 -8.23
C ASP A 146 -17.22 7.66 -7.77
N ILE A 147 -17.16 7.14 -6.53
CA ILE A 147 -15.95 6.58 -5.92
C ILE A 147 -16.15 5.10 -5.63
N TRP A 148 -15.29 4.27 -6.21
CA TRP A 148 -15.13 2.89 -5.79
C TRP A 148 -14.06 2.78 -4.70
N VAL A 149 -14.48 2.49 -3.46
CA VAL A 149 -13.58 2.18 -2.35
C VAL A 149 -13.47 0.67 -2.20
N ALA A 150 -12.26 0.12 -2.32
CA ALA A 150 -12.04 -1.32 -2.24
C ALA A 150 -10.66 -1.67 -1.66
N PRO A 151 -10.49 -2.90 -1.15
CA PRO A 151 -9.18 -3.49 -0.90
C PRO A 151 -8.28 -3.43 -2.13
N LEU A 152 -6.97 -3.22 -1.93
CA LEU A 152 -6.00 -3.15 -3.04
C LEU A 152 -5.97 -4.44 -3.88
N VAL A 153 -6.27 -5.61 -3.29
CA VAL A 153 -6.34 -6.87 -4.03
C VAL A 153 -7.45 -6.86 -5.08
N ASP A 154 -8.60 -6.25 -4.78
CA ASP A 154 -9.74 -6.15 -5.70
C ASP A 154 -9.46 -5.13 -6.80
N ILE A 155 -8.83 -3.99 -6.45
CA ILE A 155 -8.35 -3.02 -7.43
C ILE A 155 -7.33 -3.66 -8.38
N ALA A 156 -6.38 -4.44 -7.83
CA ALA A 156 -5.36 -5.11 -8.63
C ALA A 156 -5.96 -6.14 -9.59
N ASP A 157 -6.95 -6.91 -9.14
CA ASP A 157 -7.68 -7.86 -9.99
C ASP A 157 -8.40 -7.14 -11.14
N PHE A 158 -9.15 -6.07 -10.82
CA PHE A 158 -9.81 -5.24 -11.83
C PHE A 158 -8.81 -4.69 -12.86
N LEU A 159 -7.70 -4.12 -12.42
CA LEU A 159 -6.69 -3.55 -13.32
C LEU A 159 -6.03 -4.60 -14.22
N LYS A 160 -5.85 -5.84 -13.75
CA LYS A 160 -5.35 -6.94 -14.60
C LYS A 160 -6.33 -7.30 -15.70
N GLN A 161 -7.63 -7.30 -15.41
CA GLN A 161 -8.67 -7.61 -16.39
C GLN A 161 -8.84 -6.52 -17.46
N GLN A 162 -8.48 -5.27 -17.16
CA GLN A 162 -8.56 -4.15 -18.12
C GLN A 162 -7.37 -4.06 -19.08
N LYS A 163 -6.26 -4.80 -18.83
CA LYS A 163 -5.07 -4.78 -19.70
C LYS A 163 -5.20 -5.73 -20.92
N HIS A 164 -6.42 -6.12 -21.28
CA HIS A 164 -6.75 -7.04 -22.38
C HIS A 164 -7.71 -6.41 -23.37
#